data_AF-A0A9W7M1M8-F1
#
_entry.id   AF-A0A9W7M1M8-F1
#
_cell.length_a   1.000
_cell.length_b   1.000
_cell.length_c   1.000
_cell.angle_alpha   90.00
_cell.angle_beta   90.00
_cell.angle_gamma   90.00
#
_symmetry.space_group_name_H-M   'P 1'
#
loop_
_entity.id
_entity.type
_entity.pdbx_description
1 polymer ?
#
loop_
_entity_poly.entity_id
_entity_poly.type
_entity_poly.pdbx_seq_one_letter_code
_entity_poly.pdbx_strand_id
1 'polypeptide(L)'
;MFAAGSDSGIVNIYNMDEFLGGKRKPIKVVENLTNKVDFMKFNSDAQILAICSTMKKNSLKLMHVPSFTVYSNWPPLNTNLQYPRCLDFSPGGGFMAVRNATGKVLLYKLYHYNHA
;
A
#
# COMPACT_ATOMS: atom_id res chain seq x y z
N MET A 1 -5.66 4.17 -13.40
CA MET A 1 -5.97 2.95 -12.60
C MET A 1 -6.54 3.39 -11.25
N PHE A 2 -7.38 2.60 -10.61
CA PHE A 2 -7.80 2.86 -9.22
C PHE A 2 -7.84 1.57 -8.41
N ALA A 3 -7.78 1.70 -7.08
CA ALA A 3 -7.84 0.59 -6.14
C ALA A 3 -8.98 0.83 -5.14
N ALA A 4 -9.69 -0.23 -4.79
CA ALA A 4 -10.79 -0.21 -3.82
C ALA A 4 -10.54 -1.29 -2.76
N GLY A 5 -10.45 -0.86 -1.50
CA GLY A 5 -10.27 -1.74 -0.34
C GLY A 5 -11.60 -1.97 0.37
N SER A 6 -11.81 -3.18 0.87
CA SER A 6 -13.01 -3.56 1.62
C SER A 6 -12.73 -3.70 3.12
N ASP A 7 -13.82 -3.79 3.89
CA ASP A 7 -13.78 -4.13 5.32
C ASP A 7 -13.33 -5.57 5.58
N SER A 8 -13.36 -6.44 4.57
CA SER A 8 -12.87 -7.83 4.67
C SER A 8 -11.36 -7.99 4.44
N GLY A 9 -10.65 -6.93 4.06
CA GLY A 9 -9.22 -6.99 3.74
C GLY A 9 -8.89 -7.25 2.27
N ILE A 10 -9.91 -7.38 1.43
CA ILE A 10 -9.76 -7.55 -0.02
C ILE A 10 -9.49 -6.19 -0.65
N VAL A 11 -8.48 -6.12 -1.52
CA VAL A 11 -8.23 -4.96 -2.38
C VAL A 11 -8.39 -5.35 -3.83
N ASN A 12 -9.33 -4.71 -4.50
CA ASN A 12 -9.55 -4.84 -5.93
C ASN A 12 -8.84 -3.71 -6.68
N ILE A 13 -8.17 -4.06 -7.77
CA ILE A 13 -7.49 -3.12 -8.65
C ILE A 13 -8.20 -3.15 -9.99
N TYR A 14 -8.44 -1.97 -10.56
CA TYR A 14 -9.16 -1.80 -11.81
C TYR A 14 -8.40 -0.90 -12.77
N ASN A 15 -8.37 -1.31 -14.04
CA ASN A 15 -8.05 -0.39 -15.13
C ASN A 15 -9.22 0.60 -15.28
N MET A 16 -8.91 1.90 -15.33
CA MET A 16 -9.93 2.95 -15.34
C MET A 16 -10.68 3.00 -16.67
N ASP A 17 -9.98 2.86 -17.79
CA ASP A 17 -10.57 2.92 -19.13
C ASP A 17 -11.49 1.72 -19.37
N GLU A 18 -11.06 0.51 -18.98
CA GLU A 18 -11.90 -0.69 -19.05
C GLU A 18 -13.13 -0.57 -18.15
N PHE A 19 -12.95 -0.04 -16.93
CA PHE A 19 -14.05 0.12 -15.97
C PHE A 19 -15.10 1.11 -16.47
N LEU A 20 -14.69 2.26 -16.99
CA LEU A 20 -15.57 3.27 -17.58
C LEU A 20 -16.24 2.77 -18.86
N GLY A 21 -15.56 1.90 -19.62
CA GLY A 21 -16.14 1.17 -20.77
C GLY A 21 -17.15 0.09 -20.39
N GLY A 22 -17.49 -0.07 -19.10
CA GLY A 22 -18.51 -1.00 -18.59
C GLY A 22 -17.96 -2.35 -18.13
N LYS A 23 -16.67 -2.65 -18.34
CA LYS A 23 -16.04 -3.88 -17.86
C LYS A 23 -15.64 -3.72 -16.39
N ARG A 24 -16.54 -4.13 -15.48
CA ARG A 24 -16.37 -3.99 -14.02
C ARG A 24 -15.53 -5.08 -13.36
N LYS A 25 -14.80 -5.89 -14.13
CA LYS A 25 -13.98 -6.99 -13.59
C LYS A 25 -12.64 -6.42 -13.09
N PRO A 26 -12.20 -6.74 -11.85
CA PRO A 26 -10.89 -6.32 -11.38
C PRO A 26 -9.78 -7.01 -12.18
N ILE A 27 -8.71 -6.26 -12.46
CA ILE A 27 -7.48 -6.79 -13.08
C ILE A 27 -6.65 -7.59 -12.07
N LYS A 28 -6.75 -7.24 -10.79
CA LYS A 28 -6.13 -7.97 -9.68
C LYS A 28 -7.01 -7.88 -8.45
N VAL A 29 -7.08 -9.01 -7.73
CA VAL A 29 -7.59 -9.10 -6.37
C VAL A 29 -6.40 -9.40 -5.45
N VAL A 30 -6.24 -8.61 -4.40
CA VAL A 30 -5.18 -8.73 -3.40
C VAL A 30 -5.82 -9.09 -2.06
N GLU A 31 -5.37 -10.19 -1.47
CA GLU A 31 -5.98 -10.81 -0.28
C GLU A 31 -4.96 -10.98 0.86
N ASN A 32 -3.86 -10.21 0.82
CA ASN A 32 -2.78 -10.28 1.80
C ASN A 32 -3.12 -9.71 3.18
N LEU A 33 -4.25 -9.02 3.29
CA LEU A 33 -4.81 -8.52 4.55
C LEU A 33 -6.09 -9.30 4.88
N THR A 34 -6.25 -9.64 6.15
CA THR A 34 -7.41 -10.39 6.66
C THR A 34 -8.36 -9.52 7.51
N ASN A 35 -8.12 -8.21 7.54
CA ASN A 35 -8.89 -7.22 8.29
C ASN A 35 -9.12 -5.99 7.42
N LYS A 36 -10.05 -5.12 7.82
CA LYS A 36 -10.41 -3.88 7.14
C LYS A 36 -9.21 -3.11 6.59
N VAL A 37 -9.30 -2.76 5.31
CA VAL A 37 -8.39 -1.82 4.68
C VAL A 37 -8.82 -0.40 5.03
N ASP A 38 -8.04 0.28 5.86
CA ASP A 38 -8.38 1.62 6.36
C ASP A 38 -7.88 2.72 5.43
N PHE A 39 -6.69 2.55 4.86
CA PHE A 39 -6.16 3.51 3.89
C PHE A 39 -5.22 2.83 2.89
N MET A 40 -5.17 3.42 1.70
CA MET A 40 -4.27 3.03 0.62
C MET A 40 -3.67 4.28 0.01
N LYS A 41 -2.44 4.17 -0.49
CA LYS A 41 -1.76 5.30 -1.13
C LYS A 41 -0.83 4.82 -2.23
N PHE A 42 -0.96 5.41 -3.41
CA PHE A 42 0.04 5.29 -4.45
C PHE A 42 1.23 6.21 -4.13
N ASN A 43 2.43 5.78 -4.50
CA ASN A 43 3.56 6.70 -4.58
C ASN A 43 3.42 7.65 -5.80
N SER A 44 4.34 8.60 -5.96
CA SER A 44 4.22 9.70 -6.91
C SER A 44 4.13 9.27 -8.38
N ASP A 45 4.77 8.17 -8.77
CA ASP A 45 4.73 7.60 -10.12
C ASP A 45 3.74 6.42 -10.26
N ALA A 46 2.98 6.12 -9.20
CA ALA A 46 2.05 5.01 -9.10
C ALA A 46 2.64 3.61 -9.37
N GLN A 47 3.95 3.42 -9.24
CA GLN A 47 4.58 2.09 -9.31
C GLN A 47 4.40 1.26 -8.04
N ILE A 48 4.15 1.90 -6.90
CA ILE A 48 3.94 1.26 -5.60
C ILE A 48 2.59 1.66 -5.03
N LEU A 49 1.80 0.66 -4.62
CA LEU A 49 0.60 0.84 -3.83
C LEU A 49 0.85 0.37 -2.40
N ALA A 50 0.78 1.30 -1.44
CA ALA A 50 0.69 0.97 -0.02
C ALA A 50 -0.75 0.63 0.36
N ILE A 51 -0.93 -0.49 1.07
CA ILE A 51 -2.21 -0.98 1.55
C ILE A 51 -2.09 -1.20 3.06
N CYS A 52 -2.97 -0.59 3.84
CA CYS A 52 -2.83 -0.56 5.28
C CYS A 52 -4.13 -0.87 6.02
N SER A 53 -3.99 -1.61 7.12
CA SER A 53 -5.02 -1.77 8.15
C SER A 53 -4.49 -1.25 9.48
N THR A 54 -5.32 -0.51 10.19
CA THR A 54 -5.04 0.02 11.53
C THR A 54 -5.42 -0.98 12.62
N MET A 55 -6.12 -2.06 12.29
CA MET A 55 -6.65 -3.04 13.25
C MET A 55 -5.60 -4.04 13.74
N LYS A 56 -4.49 -4.21 13.02
CA LYS A 56 -3.48 -5.23 13.32
C LYS A 56 -2.07 -4.63 13.31
N LYS A 57 -1.22 -5.14 14.22
CA LYS A 57 0.20 -4.78 14.26
C LYS A 57 0.89 -5.18 12.96
N ASN A 58 1.82 -4.34 12.49
CA ASN A 58 2.60 -4.56 11.27
C ASN A 58 1.75 -4.77 10.01
N SER A 59 0.52 -4.24 10.00
CA SER A 59 -0.44 -4.48 8.93
C SER A 59 -0.35 -3.45 7.81
N LEU A 60 0.84 -3.33 7.23
CA LEU A 60 1.14 -2.51 6.06
C LEU A 60 1.78 -3.38 4.99
N LYS A 61 1.21 -3.39 3.79
CA LYS A 61 1.72 -4.11 2.62
C LYS A 61 2.08 -3.12 1.52
N LEU A 62 3.14 -3.42 0.79
CA LEU A 62 3.52 -2.69 -0.43
C LEU A 62 3.32 -3.63 -1.61
N MET A 63 2.68 -3.14 -2.65
CA MET A 63 2.47 -3.88 -3.89
C MET A 63 3.15 -3.15 -5.04
N HIS A 64 3.93 -3.88 -5.83
CA HIS A 64 4.41 -3.42 -7.11
C HIS A 64 3.26 -3.43 -8.11
N VAL A 65 2.88 -2.26 -8.59
CA VAL A 65 1.70 -2.05 -9.44
C VAL A 65 1.87 -2.68 -10.83
N PRO A 66 2.99 -2.47 -11.56
CA PRO A 66 3.14 -3.02 -12.91
C PRO A 66 3.03 -4.54 -12.99
N SER A 67 3.54 -5.27 -11.99
CA SER A 67 3.45 -6.75 -11.95
C SER A 67 2.30 -7.28 -11.09
N PHE A 68 1.57 -6.40 -10.39
CA PHE A 68 0.51 -6.77 -9.44
C PHE A 68 0.96 -7.78 -8.36
N THR A 69 2.19 -7.64 -7.89
CA THR A 69 2.80 -8.51 -6.87
C THR A 69 3.07 -7.76 -5.58
N VAL A 70 2.67 -8.35 -4.44
CA VAL A 70 3.01 -7.82 -3.11
C VAL A 70 4.46 -8.17 -2.77
N TYR A 71 5.23 -7.19 -2.30
CA TYR A 71 6.61 -7.41 -1.86
C TYR A 71 6.65 -8.36 -0.66
N SER A 72 7.32 -9.50 -0.80
CA SER A 72 7.41 -10.54 0.22
C SER A 72 8.39 -10.19 1.35
N ASN A 73 9.38 -9.35 1.05
CA ASN A 73 10.39 -8.89 1.99
C ASN A 73 9.95 -7.68 2.83
N TRP A 74 8.69 -7.23 2.70
CA TRP A 74 8.14 -6.10 3.44
C TRP A 74 6.83 -6.44 4.19
N PRO A 75 6.63 -5.95 5.43
CA PRO A 75 7.63 -5.29 6.27
C PRO A 75 8.71 -6.28 6.73
N PRO A 76 9.95 -5.82 7.02
CA PRO A 76 11.01 -6.72 7.46
C PRO A 76 10.61 -7.43 8.77
N LEU A 77 10.98 -8.72 8.90
CA LEU A 77 10.59 -9.60 10.02
C LEU A 77 10.76 -8.98 11.41
N ASN A 78 11.84 -8.24 11.64
CA ASN A 78 12.16 -7.62 12.93
C ASN A 78 11.69 -6.16 13.04
N THR A 79 10.81 -5.70 12.15
CA THR A 79 10.27 -4.34 12.20
C THR A 79 9.05 -4.30 13.09
N ASN A 80 9.03 -3.33 14.01
CA ASN A 80 7.88 -3.04 14.84
C ASN A 80 7.18 -1.76 14.38
N LEU A 81 6.38 -1.86 13.31
CA LEU A 81 5.51 -0.78 12.86
C LEU A 81 4.40 -0.47 13.86
N GLN A 82 4.14 -1.35 14.85
CA GLN A 82 2.98 -1.29 15.73
C GLN A 82 1.70 -1.24 14.90
N TYR A 83 0.69 -0.48 15.31
CA TYR A 83 -0.52 -0.24 14.53
C TYR A 83 -0.31 0.98 13.63
N PRO A 84 -0.09 0.82 12.33
CA PRO A 84 0.05 1.97 11.41
C PRO A 84 -1.25 2.79 11.38
N ARG A 85 -1.13 4.12 11.26
CA ARG A 85 -2.27 5.07 11.31
C ARG A 85 -2.33 6.01 10.12
N CYS A 86 -1.19 6.36 9.55
CA CYS A 86 -1.11 7.05 8.26
C CYS A 86 0.26 6.83 7.63
N LEU A 87 0.36 7.10 6.34
CA LEU A 87 1.60 7.04 5.57
C LEU A 87 1.61 8.10 4.48
N ASP A 88 2.80 8.55 4.13
CA ASP A 88 3.03 9.36 2.94
C ASP A 88 4.33 8.95 2.22
N PHE A 89 4.37 9.21 0.93
CA PHE A 89 5.57 9.09 0.10
C PHE A 89 6.13 10.48 -0.16
N SER A 90 7.46 10.61 -0.17
CA SER A 90 8.10 11.83 -0.64
C SER A 90 7.76 12.10 -2.11
N PRO A 91 7.70 13.37 -2.55
CA PRO A 91 7.42 13.70 -3.95
C PRO A 91 8.37 13.01 -4.96
N GLY A 92 9.66 12.86 -4.61
CA GLY A 92 10.66 12.17 -5.44
C GLY A 92 10.62 10.64 -5.39
N GLY A 93 9.72 10.04 -4.59
CA GLY A 93 9.60 8.59 -4.42
C GLY A 93 10.68 7.94 -3.52
N GLY A 94 11.76 8.65 -3.18
CA GLY A 94 12.89 8.13 -2.39
C GLY A 94 12.59 7.78 -0.94
N PHE A 95 11.52 8.32 -0.36
CA PHE A 95 11.15 8.06 1.02
C PHE A 95 9.68 7.71 1.21
N MET A 96 9.43 6.93 2.26
CA MET A 96 8.11 6.60 2.77
C MET A 96 8.10 6.81 4.29
N ALA A 97 7.20 7.66 4.76
CA ALA A 97 6.97 7.90 6.18
C ALA A 97 5.73 7.13 6.65
N VAL A 98 5.82 6.47 7.81
CA VAL A 98 4.71 5.73 8.43
C VAL A 98 4.55 6.20 9.87
N ARG A 99 3.38 6.74 10.22
CA ARG A 99 3.01 7.02 11.61
C ARG A 99 2.28 5.83 12.21
N ASN A 100 2.55 5.53 13.47
CA ASN A 100 1.85 4.48 14.20
C ASN A 100 1.02 5.01 15.38
N ALA A 101 0.28 4.12 16.04
CA ALA A 101 -0.59 4.44 17.17
C ALA A 101 0.16 4.88 18.44
N THR A 102 1.47 4.66 18.54
CA THR A 102 2.28 5.17 19.66
C THR A 102 2.76 6.60 19.44
N GLY A 103 2.37 7.23 18.32
CA GLY A 103 2.77 8.59 17.97
C GLY A 103 4.13 8.70 17.30
N LYS A 104 4.83 7.57 17.08
CA LYS A 104 6.14 7.56 16.39
C LYS A 104 5.96 7.59 14.88
N VAL A 105 6.86 8.29 14.21
CA VAL A 105 6.98 8.33 12.74
C VAL A 105 8.25 7.60 12.34
N LEU A 106 8.11 6.58 11.50
CA LEU A 106 9.19 5.78 10.94
C LEU A 106 9.44 6.23 9.51
N LEU A 107 10.68 6.51 9.16
CA LEU A 107 11.08 6.93 7.80
C LEU A 107 11.87 5.80 7.14
N TYR A 108 11.47 5.43 5.92
CA TYR A 108 12.09 4.37 5.13
C TYR A 108 12.58 4.93 3.80
N LYS A 109 13.83 4.61 3.44
CA LYS A 109 14.40 4.92 2.12
C LYS A 109 14.05 3.81 1.12
N LEU A 110 13.54 4.19 -0.04
CA LEU A 110 13.22 3.30 -1.15
C LEU A 110 14.35 3.38 -2.19
N TYR A 111 15.31 2.46 -2.11
CA TYR A 111 16.57 2.51 -2.88
C TYR A 111 16.42 2.48 -4.41
N HIS A 112 15.27 2.11 -4.95
CA HIS A 112 15.01 2.19 -6.39
C HIS A 112 14.99 3.64 -6.90
N TYR A 113 14.58 4.58 -6.04
CA TYR A 113 14.44 5.98 -6.40
C TYR A 113 15.71 6.75 -6.00
N ASN A 114 16.32 7.43 -6.97
CA ASN A 114 17.55 8.18 -6.76
C ASN A 114 17.32 9.52 -6.04
N HIS A 115 16.10 10.06 -6.12
CA HIS A 115 15.72 11.32 -5.51
C HIS A 115 15.11 11.07 -4.12
N ALA A 116 16.00 11.11 -3.13
CA ALA A 116 15.68 11.17 -1.71
C ALA A 116 15.47 12.64 -1.29
#